data_AF-A0A8S9G3C6-F1
#
_entry.id   AF-A0A8S9G3C6-F1
#
_cell.length_a   1.000
_cell.length_b   1.000
_cell.length_c   1.000
_cell.angle_alpha   90.00
_cell.angle_beta   90.00
_cell.angle_gamma   90.00
#
_symmetry.space_group_name_H-M   'P 1'
#
loop_
_entity.id
_entity.type
_entity.pdbx_description
1 polymer ?
#
loop_
_entity_poly.entity_id
_entity_poly.type
_entity_poly.pdbx_seq_one_letter_code
_entity_poly.pdbx_strand_id
1 'polypeptide(L)' 'MGGVKYCLPLLLLSLLIAECASRPLYTLPSLAKAGTKKPLQTSRPFNVAHRGANGEFPEETAPSYMGN' A
#
# COMPACT_ATOMS: atom_id res chain seq x y z
N MET A 1 -19.51 43.91 8.82
CA MET A 1 -19.97 42.51 8.79
C MET A 1 -19.57 41.81 7.48
N GLY A 2 -18.26 41.63 7.24
CA GLY A 2 -17.73 41.12 5.96
C GLY A 2 -16.89 39.83 6.03
N GLY A 3 -16.38 39.46 7.21
CA GLY A 3 -15.44 38.33 7.36
C GLY A 3 -16.08 36.94 7.24
N VAL A 4 -17.32 36.77 7.73
CA VAL A 4 -17.98 35.46 7.81
C VAL A 4 -18.26 34.84 6.43
N LYS A 5 -18.43 35.67 5.39
CA LYS A 5 -18.73 35.22 4.02
C LYS A 5 -17.60 34.41 3.39
N TYR A 6 -16.35 34.70 3.76
CA TYR A 6 -15.17 33.98 3.26
C TYR A 6 -14.78 32.82 4.17
N CYS A 7 -15.23 32.80 5.43
CA CYS A 7 -14.94 31.71 6.37
C CYS A 7 -15.57 30.38 5.95
N LEU A 8 -16.81 30.40 5.43
CA LEU A 8 -17.50 29.20 5.00
C LEU A 8 -16.80 28.46 3.84
N PRO A 9 -16.43 29.12 2.72
CA PRO A 9 -15.71 28.44 1.63
C PRO A 9 -14.30 27.99 2.05
N LEU A 10 -13.61 28.74 2.92
CA LEU A 10 -12.32 28.32 3.48
C LEU A 10 -12.44 27.06 4.34
N LEU A 11 -13.51 26.95 5.13
CA LEU A 11 -13.78 25.78 5.97
C LEU A 11 -14.19 24.56 5.13
N LEU A 12 -14.93 24.76 4.04
CA LEU A 12 -15.24 23.69 3.09
C LEU A 12 -13.99 23.20 2.34
N LEU A 13 -13.11 24.13 1.95
CA LEU A 13 -11.84 23.78 1.29
C LEU A 13 -10.90 23.02 2.24
N SER A 14 -10.84 23.40 3.52
CA SER A 14 -10.01 22.70 4.51
C SER A 14 -10.52 21.28 4.79
N LEU A 15 -11.84 21.09 4.86
CA LEU A 15 -12.47 19.76 4.98
C LEU A 15 -12.15 18.90 3.75
N LEU A 16 -12.25 19.45 2.54
CA LEU A 16 -11.94 18.74 1.30
C LEU A 16 -10.48 18.27 1.26
N ILE A 17 -9.52 19.14 1.60
CA ILE A 17 -8.09 18.79 1.62
C ILE A 17 -7.80 17.74 2.70
N ALA A 18 -8.41 17.85 3.88
CA ALA A 18 -8.23 16.90 4.97
C ALA A 18 -8.69 15.48 4.59
N GLU A 19 -9.80 15.36 3.86
CA GLU A 19 -10.32 14.06 3.41
C GLU A 19 -9.52 13.47 2.23
N CYS A 20 -8.89 14.32 1.42
CA CYS A 20 -8.06 13.91 0.28
C CYS A 20 -6.63 13.54 0.66
N ALA A 21 -6.08 14.10 1.74
CA ALA A 21 -4.64 14.01 2.04
C ALA A 21 -4.14 12.62 2.51
N SER A 22 -5.01 11.61 2.71
CA SER A 22 -4.57 10.34 3.30
C SER A 22 -5.32 9.09 2.84
N ARG A 23 -6.16 9.18 1.79
CA ARG A 23 -6.84 8.00 1.25
C ARG A 23 -5.97 7.37 0.16
N PRO A 24 -5.51 6.11 0.33
CA PRO A 24 -4.84 5.42 -0.75
C PRO A 24 -5.80 5.29 -1.94
N LEU A 25 -5.31 5.59 -3.16
CA LEU A 25 -6.11 5.53 -4.40
C LEU A 25 -6.56 4.11 -4.77
N TYR A 26 -6.06 3.11 -4.04
CA TYR A 26 -6.42 1.70 -4.14
C TYR A 26 -6.64 1.14 -2.73
N THR A 27 -7.45 0.10 -2.62
CA THR A 27 -7.60 -0.61 -1.35
C THR A 27 -6.27 -1.28 -1.02
N LEU A 28 -5.69 -0.89 0.11
CA LEU A 28 -4.49 -1.57 0.60
C LEU A 28 -4.83 -3.06 0.76
N PRO A 29 -3.91 -3.99 0.41
CA PRO A 29 -4.11 -5.41 0.64
C PRO A 29 -4.39 -5.75 2.11
N SER A 30 -3.98 -4.88 3.04
CA SER A 30 -4.31 -4.96 4.47
C SER A 30 -5.76 -4.61 4.83
N LEU A 31 -6.45 -3.85 3.97
CA LEU A 31 -7.84 -3.39 4.13
C LEU A 31 -8.83 -4.20 3.27
N ALA A 32 -8.34 -5.10 2.43
CA ALA A 32 -9.19 -5.99 1.63
C ALA A 32 -9.94 -6.95 2.57
N LYS A 33 -11.24 -6.70 2.77
CA LYS A 33 -12.15 -7.49 3.62
C LYS A 33 -12.23 -8.98 3.22
N ALA A 34 -11.88 -9.29 1.96
CA ALA A 34 -11.89 -10.63 1.37
C ALA A 34 -10.49 -11.22 1.15
N GLY A 35 -9.43 -10.58 1.67
CA GLY A 35 -8.08 -11.14 1.60
C GLY A 35 -7.91 -12.21 2.68
N THR A 36 -7.70 -13.47 2.29
CA THR A 36 -7.19 -14.52 3.19
C THR A 36 -5.73 -14.21 3.52
N LYS A 37 -5.50 -13.19 4.36
CA LYS A 37 -4.18 -12.95 4.96
C LYS A 37 -3.87 -14.17 5.82
N LYS A 38 -3.01 -15.05 5.29
CA LYS A 38 -2.46 -16.14 6.08
C LYS A 38 -1.63 -15.54 7.20
N PRO A 39 -1.74 -16.06 8.44
CA PRO A 39 -0.88 -15.62 9.52
C PRO A 39 0.59 -15.85 9.13
N LEU A 40 1.47 -14.97 9.59
CA LEU A 40 2.90 -15.17 9.43
C LEU A 40 3.29 -16.48 10.14
N GLN A 41 3.83 -17.45 9.42
CA GLN A 41 4.30 -18.72 9.98
C GLN A 41 5.42 -18.43 11.01
N THR A 42 5.19 -18.78 12.27
CA THR A 42 6.15 -18.55 13.38
C THR A 42 6.89 -19.80 13.82
N SER A 43 6.52 -20.98 13.31
CA SER A 43 7.11 -22.26 13.73
C SER A 43 8.51 -22.53 13.17
N ARG A 44 8.93 -21.81 12.11
CA ARG A 44 10.26 -21.95 11.48
C ARG A 44 10.68 -20.66 10.76
N PRO A 45 11.99 -20.42 10.59
CA PRO A 45 12.50 -19.29 9.81
C PRO A 45 12.02 -19.31 8.36
N PHE A 46 11.87 -18.12 7.76
CA PHE A 46 11.60 -17.98 6.34
C PHE A 46 12.91 -17.97 5.55
N ASN A 47 12.97 -18.79 4.50
CA ASN A 47 14.00 -18.65 3.48
C ASN A 47 13.47 -17.68 2.41
N VAL A 48 13.99 -16.46 2.41
CA VAL A 48 13.59 -15.42 1.45
C VAL A 48 14.69 -15.30 0.40
N ALA A 49 14.34 -15.60 -0.85
CA ALA A 49 15.26 -15.43 -1.97
C ALA A 49 15.43 -13.94 -2.29
N HIS A 50 16.64 -13.42 -2.07
CA HIS A 50 16.97 -12.03 -2.37
C HIS A 50 17.12 -11.85 -3.90
N ARG A 51 16.16 -11.17 -4.53
CA ARG A 51 16.06 -10.98 -6.00
C ARG A 51 15.79 -12.27 -6.80
N GLY A 52 15.05 -13.21 -6.20
CA GLY A 52 14.78 -14.53 -6.81
C GLY A 52 15.97 -15.48 -6.65
N ALA A 53 16.00 -16.56 -7.43
CA ALA A 53 17.08 -17.55 -7.49
C ALA A 53 18.30 -16.98 -8.26
N ASN A 54 18.85 -15.88 -7.74
CA ASN A 54 19.94 -15.10 -8.35
C ASN A 54 21.27 -15.86 -8.52
N GLY A 55 21.44 -16.99 -7.85
CA GLY A 55 22.57 -17.91 -8.08
C GLY A 55 22.40 -18.78 -9.34
N GLU A 56 21.19 -18.86 -9.89
CA GLU A 56 20.84 -19.71 -11.03
C GLU A 56 20.37 -18.89 -12.24
N PHE A 57 19.61 -17.80 -12.00
CA PHE A 57 19.05 -16.93 -13.03
C PHE A 57 19.47 -15.47 -12.81
N PRO A 58 19.45 -14.63 -13.87
CA PRO A 58 19.66 -13.19 -13.72
C PRO A 58 18.68 -12.60 -12.71
N GLU A 59 19.20 -11.78 -11.81
CA GLU A 59 18.44 -11.16 -10.74
C GLU A 59 17.26 -10.32 -11.24
N GLU A 60 16.19 -10.26 -10.45
CA GLU A 60 15.00 -9.44 -10.73
C GLU A 60 14.29 -9.77 -12.07
N THR A 61 14.46 -10.99 -12.58
CA THR A 61 13.80 -11.47 -13.81
C THR A 61 12.69 -12.50 -13.52
N ALA A 62 11.75 -12.68 -14.45
CA ALA A 62 10.69 -13.69 -14.31
C ALA A 62 11.23 -15.11 -14.03
N PRO A 63 12.27 -15.61 -14.74
CA PRO A 63 12.89 -16.89 -14.40
C PRO A 63 13.41 -16.98 -12.97
N SER A 64 14.00 -15.89 -12.44
CA SER A 64 14.50 -15.87 -11.06
C SER A 64 13.40 -16.01 -10.00
N TYR A 65 12.18 -15.55 -10.30
CA TYR A 65 11.05 -15.62 -9.36
C TYR A 65 10.20 -16.87 -9.53
N MET A 66 10.08 -17.38 -10.76
CA MET A 66 9.11 -18.42 -11.12
C MET A 66 9.75 -19.81 -11.24
N GLY A 67 11.05 -19.88 -11.57
CA GLY A 67 11.73 -21.13 -11.89
C GLY A 67 11.16 -21.76 -13.17
N ASN A 68 11.77 -21.43 -14.32
CA ASN A 68 11.44 -21.90 -15.68
C ASN A 68 9.94 -21.93 -16.06
#